data_AF-A0A963M3C2-F1
#
_entry.id   AF-A0A963M3C2-F1
#
_cell.length_a   1.000
_cell.length_b   1.000
_cell.length_c   1.000
_cell.angle_alpha   90.00
_cell.angle_beta   90.00
_cell.angle_gamma   90.00
#
_symmetry.space_group_name_H-M   'P 1'
#
loop_
_entity.id
_entity.type
_entity.pdbx_description
1 polymer ?
#
loop_
_entity_poly.entity_id
_entity_poly.type
_entity_poly.pdbx_seq_one_letter_code
_entity_poly.pdbx_strand_id
1 'polypeptide(L)'
;MRALLSALYGLAAYLASQAALLYFIGFSSNLLVPRSVDIGPSAGWQEAVLTDVLLLAVFGVQHSVMARQGFKRWWTRVVPPVVERSTYLVATCAALLLMFRFWLPIYTPVVWRVESGPAVMLLWGLFGLGWLIVAVSSFLINHFE
;
A
#
# COMPACT_ATOMS: atom_id res chain seq x y z
N MET A 1 -8.86 26.76 -16.76
CA MET A 1 -9.31 25.37 -17.00
C MET A 1 -8.23 24.33 -16.68
N ARG A 2 -7.03 24.38 -17.27
CA ARG A 2 -5.97 23.37 -17.02
C ARG A 2 -5.56 23.24 -15.53
N ALA A 3 -5.39 24.36 -14.82
CA ALA A 3 -5.05 24.37 -13.40
C ALA A 3 -6.15 23.73 -12.51
N LEU A 4 -7.42 24.00 -12.82
CA LEU A 4 -8.55 23.39 -12.11
C LEU A 4 -8.60 21.87 -12.31
N LEU A 5 -8.35 21.39 -13.53
CA LEU A 5 -8.29 19.96 -13.82
C LEU A 5 -7.11 19.28 -13.09
N SER A 6 -5.93 19.89 -13.07
CA SER A 6 -4.79 19.39 -12.29
C SER A 6 -5.08 19.34 -10.79
N ALA A 7 -5.75 20.36 -10.25
CA ALA A 7 -6.13 20.39 -8.82
C ALA A 7 -7.15 19.32 -8.47
N LEU A 8 -8.19 19.13 -9.29
CA LEU A 8 -9.19 18.09 -9.09
C LEU A 8 -8.57 16.68 -9.20
N TYR A 9 -7.68 16.48 -10.16
CA TYR A 9 -6.93 15.23 -10.30
C TYR A 9 -6.05 14.96 -9.07
N GLY A 10 -5.33 15.97 -8.58
CA GLY A 10 -4.51 15.85 -7.40
C GLY A 10 -5.32 15.52 -6.14
N LEU A 11 -6.47 16.18 -5.95
CA LEU A 11 -7.38 15.89 -4.84
C LEU A 11 -7.92 14.45 -4.92
N ALA A 12 -8.36 14.02 -6.10
CA ALA A 12 -8.85 12.65 -6.30
C ALA A 12 -7.77 11.61 -6.03
N ALA A 13 -6.54 11.85 -6.52
CA ALA A 13 -5.39 10.97 -6.28
C ALA A 13 -5.03 10.89 -4.78
N TYR A 14 -5.06 12.04 -4.09
CA TYR A 14 -4.82 12.10 -2.65
C TYR A 14 -5.87 11.30 -1.87
N LEU A 15 -7.16 11.53 -2.12
CA LEU A 15 -8.24 10.80 -1.44
C LEU A 15 -8.18 9.30 -1.74
N ALA A 16 -7.90 8.91 -2.99
CA ALA A 16 -7.72 7.51 -3.36
C ALA A 16 -6.53 6.87 -2.61
N SER A 17 -5.40 7.59 -2.50
CA SER A 17 -4.24 7.10 -1.76
C SER A 17 -4.50 6.96 -0.27
N GLN A 18 -5.27 7.88 0.30
CA GLN A 18 -5.63 7.82 1.71
C GLN A 18 -6.59 6.65 1.99
N ALA A 19 -7.56 6.41 1.10
CA ALA A 19 -8.44 5.25 1.17
C ALA A 19 -7.67 3.94 1.00
N ALA A 20 -6.73 3.86 0.04
CA ALA A 20 -5.89 2.69 -0.16
C ALA A 20 -4.99 2.40 1.04
N LEU A 21 -4.44 3.44 1.69
CA LEU A 21 -3.64 3.30 2.91
C LEU A 21 -4.49 2.77 4.07
N LEU A 22 -5.68 3.33 4.30
CA LEU A 22 -6.60 2.84 5.34
C LEU A 22 -7.04 1.40 5.05
N TYR A 23 -7.33 1.07 3.80
CA TYR A 23 -7.62 -0.30 3.39
C TYR A 23 -6.41 -1.21 3.65
N PHE A 24 -5.17 -0.75 3.42
CA PHE A 24 -3.98 -1.54 3.69
C PHE A 24 -3.79 -1.86 5.19
N ILE A 25 -4.10 -0.89 6.05
CA ILE A 25 -4.13 -1.09 7.51
C ILE A 25 -5.15 -2.18 7.86
N GLY A 26 -6.38 -2.08 7.34
CA GLY A 26 -7.40 -3.11 7.55
C GLY A 26 -7.03 -4.47 6.96
N PHE A 27 -6.46 -4.47 5.76
CA PHE A 27 -6.00 -5.65 5.04
C PHE A 27 -4.94 -6.44 5.81
N SER A 28 -3.96 -5.75 6.40
CA SER A 28 -2.90 -6.37 7.19
C SER A 28 -3.31 -6.81 8.61
N SER A 29 -4.44 -6.32 9.10
CA SER A 29 -4.95 -6.60 10.46
C SER A 29 -6.24 -7.42 10.50
N ASN A 30 -6.82 -7.73 9.35
CA ASN A 30 -8.15 -8.33 9.21
C ASN A 30 -9.28 -7.48 9.81
N LEU A 31 -9.12 -6.15 9.85
CA LEU A 31 -10.10 -5.23 10.42
C LEU A 31 -10.87 -4.48 9.34
N LEU A 32 -12.21 -4.52 9.42
CA LEU A 32 -13.13 -3.65 8.67
C LEU A 32 -12.95 -3.68 7.13
N VAL A 33 -12.46 -4.80 6.58
CA VAL A 33 -12.30 -5.01 5.15
C VAL A 33 -12.87 -6.38 4.73
N PRO A 34 -13.46 -6.50 3.52
CA PRO A 34 -14.02 -7.76 3.04
C PRO A 34 -12.96 -8.76 2.54
N ARG A 35 -11.75 -8.26 2.23
CA ARG A 35 -10.58 -9.04 1.84
C ARG A 35 -9.37 -8.54 2.62
N SER A 36 -8.61 -9.47 3.18
CA SER A 36 -7.45 -9.22 4.02
C SER A 36 -6.38 -10.29 3.78
N VAL A 37 -5.26 -10.20 4.51
CA VAL A 37 -4.18 -11.20 4.45
C VAL A 37 -4.67 -12.63 4.73
N ASP A 38 -5.72 -12.78 5.56
CA ASP A 38 -6.29 -14.08 5.95
C ASP A 38 -7.64 -14.41 5.31
N ILE A 39 -8.25 -13.47 4.56
CA ILE A 39 -9.60 -13.61 3.99
C ILE A 39 -9.55 -13.52 2.46
N GLY A 40 -9.76 -14.65 1.80
CA GLY A 40 -9.74 -14.76 0.34
C GLY A 40 -9.86 -16.22 -0.16
N PRO A 41 -9.76 -16.44 -1.48
CA PRO A 41 -9.68 -17.76 -2.09
C PRO A 41 -8.47 -18.51 -1.54
N SER A 42 -8.68 -19.77 -1.18
CA SER A 42 -7.58 -20.65 -0.81
C SER A 42 -6.88 -21.19 -2.06
N ALA A 43 -5.56 -21.33 -1.95
CA ALA A 43 -4.70 -22.00 -2.92
C ALA A 43 -3.71 -22.88 -2.17
N GLY A 44 -2.93 -23.69 -2.90
CA GLY A 44 -1.78 -24.37 -2.29
C GLY A 44 -0.76 -23.34 -1.80
N TRP A 45 -0.11 -23.58 -0.66
CA TRP A 45 0.80 -22.60 -0.05
C TRP A 45 1.96 -22.17 -0.97
N GLN A 46 2.41 -23.06 -1.86
CA GLN A 46 3.45 -22.77 -2.85
C GLN A 46 2.98 -21.74 -3.88
N GLU A 47 1.75 -21.89 -4.36
CA GLU A 47 1.10 -20.96 -5.29
C GLU A 47 0.85 -19.61 -4.61
N ALA A 48 0.36 -19.64 -3.36
CA ALA A 48 0.13 -18.44 -2.57
C ALA A 48 1.43 -17.66 -2.34
N VAL A 49 2.50 -18.30 -1.88
CA VAL A 49 3.81 -17.65 -1.69
C VAL A 49 4.33 -17.06 -2.99
N LEU A 50 4.28 -17.81 -4.10
CA LEU A 50 4.75 -17.31 -5.40
C LEU A 50 3.94 -16.07 -5.84
N THR A 51 2.61 -16.15 -5.72
CA THR A 51 1.70 -15.07 -6.13
C THR A 51 1.88 -13.83 -5.27
N ASP A 52 1.90 -13.99 -3.95
CA ASP A 52 2.04 -12.89 -3.00
C ASP A 52 3.41 -12.22 -3.12
N VAL A 53 4.50 -12.99 -3.32
CA VAL A 53 5.83 -12.43 -3.58
C VAL A 53 5.86 -11.64 -4.89
N LEU A 54 5.21 -12.12 -5.95
CA LEU A 54 5.10 -11.37 -7.22
C LEU A 54 4.29 -10.08 -7.05
N LEU A 55 3.18 -10.12 -6.30
CA LEU A 55 2.37 -8.94 -6.00
C LEU A 55 3.15 -7.91 -5.17
N LEU A 56 3.87 -8.36 -4.14
CA LEU A 56 4.77 -7.54 -3.35
C LEU A 56 5.90 -6.95 -4.20
N ALA A 57 6.45 -7.73 -5.13
CA ALA A 57 7.47 -7.23 -6.06
C ALA A 57 6.91 -6.16 -7.00
N VAL A 58 5.70 -6.34 -7.55
CA VAL A 58 5.04 -5.32 -8.38
C VAL A 58 4.87 -4.01 -7.60
N PHE A 59 4.32 -4.09 -6.39
CA PHE A 59 4.17 -2.92 -5.52
C PHE A 59 5.53 -2.29 -5.17
N GLY A 60 6.47 -3.09 -4.66
CA GLY A 60 7.78 -2.63 -4.20
C GLY A 60 8.63 -2.03 -5.32
N VAL A 61 8.64 -2.65 -6.51
CA VAL A 61 9.35 -2.16 -7.69
C VAL A 61 8.70 -0.88 -8.20
N GLN A 62 7.37 -0.85 -8.39
CA GLN A 62 6.67 0.34 -8.85
C GLN A 62 6.93 1.53 -7.91
N HIS A 63 6.69 1.34 -6.61
CA HIS A 63 6.83 2.39 -5.61
C HIS A 63 8.29 2.88 -5.52
N SER A 64 9.24 1.95 -5.43
CA SER A 64 10.66 2.28 -5.28
C SER A 64 11.24 2.92 -6.52
N VAL A 65 10.96 2.40 -7.72
CA VAL A 65 11.52 2.92 -8.98
C VAL A 65 11.00 4.32 -9.24
N MET A 66 9.69 4.56 -9.10
CA MET A 66 9.12 5.88 -9.35
C MET A 66 9.54 6.92 -8.30
N ALA A 67 9.95 6.49 -7.10
CA ALA A 67 10.54 7.39 -6.11
C ALA A 67 11.96 7.87 -6.49
N ARG A 68 12.68 7.19 -7.40
CA ARG A 68 14.08 7.54 -7.75
C ARG A 68 14.15 8.76 -8.66
N GLN A 69 15.10 9.66 -8.38
CA GLN A 69 15.34 10.88 -9.16
C GLN A 69 15.55 10.62 -10.66
N GLY A 70 16.23 9.52 -11.02
CA GLY A 70 16.47 9.15 -12.41
C GLY A 70 15.17 8.86 -13.17
N PHE A 71 14.25 8.13 -12.55
CA PHE A 71 12.94 7.86 -13.12
C PHE A 71 12.13 9.15 -13.24
N LYS A 72 12.08 9.97 -12.18
CA LYS A 72 11.36 11.25 -12.18
C LYS A 72 11.78 12.16 -13.33
N ARG A 73 13.10 12.31 -13.58
CA ARG A 73 13.64 13.11 -14.69
C ARG A 73 13.23 12.62 -16.08
N TRP A 74 13.07 11.30 -16.25
CA TRP A 74 12.58 10.73 -17.49
C TRP A 74 11.06 10.86 -17.60
N TRP A 75 10.34 10.59 -16.51
CA TRP A 75 8.88 10.58 -16.43
C TRP A 75 8.26 11.95 -16.68
N THR A 76 8.90 13.03 -16.21
CA THR A 76 8.44 14.40 -16.44
C THR A 76 8.53 14.86 -17.91
N ARG A 77 9.17 14.07 -18.79
CA ARG A 77 9.10 14.29 -20.25
C ARG A 77 7.77 13.85 -20.86
N VAL A 78 7.04 12.98 -20.17
CA VAL A 78 5.75 12.43 -20.61
C VAL A 78 4.60 13.01 -19.77
N VAL A 79 4.77 13.06 -18.45
CA VAL A 79 3.78 13.58 -17.50
C VAL A 79 4.14 15.00 -17.07
N PRO A 80 3.22 15.98 -17.14
CA PRO A 80 3.50 17.34 -16.70
C PRO A 80 3.97 17.37 -15.23
N PRO A 81 5.01 18.14 -14.88
CA PRO A 81 5.56 18.18 -13.52
C PRO A 81 4.51 18.45 -12.43
N VAL A 82 3.50 19.27 -12.73
CA VAL A 82 2.40 19.63 -11.81
C VAL A 82 1.59 18.42 -11.34
N VAL A 83 1.49 17.35 -12.13
CA VAL A 83 0.69 16.16 -11.81
C VAL A 83 1.54 14.91 -11.57
N GLU A 84 2.88 15.01 -11.62
CA GLU A 84 3.80 13.87 -11.46
C GLU A 84 3.54 13.11 -10.16
N ARG A 85 3.48 13.82 -9.03
CA ARG A 85 3.21 13.23 -7.70
C ARG A 85 1.82 12.58 -7.64
N SER A 86 0.79 13.23 -8.19
CA SER A 86 -0.56 12.67 -8.23
C SER A 86 -0.62 11.40 -9.08
N THR A 87 0.10 11.36 -10.21
CA THR A 87 0.21 10.16 -11.05
C THR A 87 0.97 9.04 -10.36
N TYR A 88 2.03 9.36 -9.60
CA TYR A 88 2.71 8.40 -8.73
C TYR A 88 1.75 7.78 -7.70
N LEU A 89 0.92 8.59 -7.05
CA LEU A 89 -0.06 8.10 -6.08
C LEU A 89 -1.09 7.18 -6.73
N VAL A 90 -1.62 7.55 -7.91
CA VAL A 90 -2.57 6.71 -8.66
C VAL A 90 -1.94 5.38 -9.06
N ALA A 91 -0.70 5.38 -9.57
CA ALA A 91 0.00 4.15 -9.92
C ALA A 91 0.21 3.24 -8.69
N THR A 92 0.56 3.84 -7.55
CA THR A 92 0.71 3.11 -6.28
C THR A 92 -0.63 2.54 -5.81
N CYS A 93 -1.73 3.30 -5.91
CA CYS A 93 -3.07 2.80 -5.61
C CYS A 93 -3.46 1.61 -6.49
N ALA A 94 -3.13 1.66 -7.78
CA ALA A 94 -3.40 0.55 -8.70
C ALA A 94 -2.60 -0.70 -8.31
N ALA A 95 -1.31 -0.56 -7.98
CA ALA A 95 -0.48 -1.67 -7.51
C ALA A 95 -1.03 -2.27 -6.21
N LEU A 96 -1.44 -1.44 -5.25
CA LEU A 96 -2.08 -1.88 -4.00
C LEU A 96 -3.42 -2.59 -4.27
N LEU A 97 -4.26 -2.06 -5.17
CA LEU A 97 -5.52 -2.69 -5.55
C LEU A 97 -5.30 -4.10 -6.13
N LEU A 98 -4.30 -4.24 -7.01
CA LEU A 98 -3.91 -5.55 -7.55
C LEU A 98 -3.49 -6.50 -6.41
N MET A 99 -2.64 -6.01 -5.49
CA MET A 99 -2.22 -6.78 -4.32
C MET A 99 -3.42 -7.23 -3.50
N PHE A 100 -4.31 -6.32 -3.07
CA PHE A 100 -5.49 -6.68 -2.27
C PHE A 100 -6.43 -7.65 -2.98
N ARG A 101 -6.57 -7.51 -4.30
CA ARG A 101 -7.53 -8.29 -5.09
C ARG A 101 -7.06 -9.71 -5.35
N PHE A 102 -5.76 -9.90 -5.55
CA PHE A 102 -5.16 -11.16 -5.97
C PHE A 102 -4.34 -11.86 -4.88
N TRP A 103 -4.24 -11.26 -3.69
CA TRP A 103 -3.63 -11.91 -2.54
C TRP A 103 -4.27 -13.27 -2.23
N LEU A 104 -3.42 -14.24 -1.89
CA LEU A 104 -3.82 -15.60 -1.56
C LEU A 104 -3.45 -15.92 -0.10
N PRO A 105 -4.43 -16.04 0.82
CA PRO A 105 -4.16 -16.40 2.20
C PRO A 105 -3.40 -17.73 2.36
N ILE A 106 -2.42 -17.74 3.24
CA ILE A 106 -1.61 -18.92 3.58
C ILE A 106 -2.06 -19.46 4.94
N TYR A 107 -2.94 -20.47 4.94
CA TYR A 107 -3.44 -21.08 6.18
C TYR A 107 -2.47 -22.10 6.78
N THR A 108 -1.78 -22.85 5.93
CA THR A 108 -0.80 -23.88 6.33
C THR A 108 0.35 -23.90 5.32
N PRO A 109 1.61 -24.09 5.74
CA PRO A 109 2.05 -24.33 7.12
C PRO A 109 2.11 -23.05 7.98
N VAL A 110 1.81 -23.20 9.27
CA VAL A 110 1.99 -22.12 10.26
C VAL A 110 3.43 -22.18 10.78
N VAL A 111 4.20 -21.11 10.58
CA VAL A 111 5.61 -21.04 11.01
C VAL A 111 5.74 -20.73 12.50
N TRP A 112 4.87 -19.87 13.03
CA TRP A 112 4.85 -19.48 14.43
C TRP A 112 3.43 -19.09 14.84
N ARG A 113 3.12 -19.21 16.12
CA ARG A 113 1.83 -18.82 16.72
C ARG A 113 2.06 -18.26 18.11
N VAL A 114 1.40 -17.16 18.43
CA VAL A 114 1.44 -16.54 19.76
C VAL A 114 0.03 -16.56 20.34
N GLU A 115 -0.11 -17.19 21.52
CA GLU A 115 -1.40 -17.35 22.20
C GLU A 115 -1.46 -16.60 23.54
N SER A 116 -0.32 -16.15 24.08
CA SER A 116 -0.29 -15.43 25.35
C SER A 116 -0.86 -14.02 25.19
N GLY A 117 -1.90 -13.71 25.97
CA GLY A 117 -2.59 -12.42 25.93
C GLY A 117 -1.65 -11.20 25.96
N PRO A 118 -0.67 -11.12 26.88
CA PRO A 118 0.28 -10.01 26.91
C PRO A 118 1.13 -9.86 25.65
N ALA A 119 1.59 -10.96 25.05
CA ALA A 119 2.40 -10.91 23.83
C ALA A 119 1.55 -10.50 22.61
N VAL A 120 0.30 -10.99 22.52
CA VAL A 120 -0.65 -10.55 21.50
C VAL A 120 -0.91 -9.04 21.61
N MET A 121 -1.15 -8.53 22.82
CA MET A 121 -1.33 -7.08 23.04
C MET A 121 -0.10 -6.28 22.64
N LEU A 122 1.11 -6.77 22.96
CA LEU A 122 2.35 -6.14 22.53
C LEU A 122 2.46 -6.07 21.00
N LEU A 123 2.15 -7.15 20.29
CA LEU A 123 2.15 -7.17 18.82
C LEU A 123 1.16 -6.17 18.22
N TRP A 124 -0.05 -6.08 18.76
CA TRP A 124 -1.03 -5.07 18.34
C TRP A 124 -0.57 -3.63 18.65
N GLY A 125 0.06 -3.42 19.80
CA GLY A 125 0.64 -2.13 20.17
C GLY A 125 1.74 -1.70 19.19
N LEU A 126 2.64 -2.63 18.82
CA LEU A 126 3.68 -2.39 17.82
C LEU A 126 3.10 -2.14 16.43
N PHE A 127 2.05 -2.88 16.04
CA PHE A 127 1.34 -2.67 14.78
C PHE A 127 0.75 -1.24 14.71
N GLY A 128 0.01 -0.83 15.73
CA GLY A 128 -0.58 0.51 15.79
C GLY A 128 0.48 1.62 15.79
N LEU A 129 1.55 1.44 16.57
CA LEU A 129 2.67 2.37 16.62
C LEU A 129 3.37 2.52 15.25
N GLY A 130 3.58 1.41 14.53
CA GLY A 130 4.17 1.43 13.19
C GLY A 130 3.37 2.29 12.21
N TRP A 131 2.05 2.11 12.17
CA TRP A 131 1.18 2.93 11.31
C TRP A 131 1.11 4.40 11.75
N LEU A 132 1.12 4.66 13.06
CA LEU A 132 1.18 6.02 13.58
C LEU A 132 2.47 6.73 13.15
N ILE A 133 3.61 6.04 13.22
CA ILE A 133 4.90 6.56 12.74
C ILE A 133 4.80 6.87 11.25
N VAL A 134 4.31 5.95 10.43
CA VAL A 134 4.13 6.19 8.97
C VAL A 134 3.29 7.44 8.71
N ALA A 135 2.16 7.60 9.42
CA ALA A 135 1.30 8.77 9.28
C ALA A 135 2.04 10.06 9.70
N VAL A 136 2.63 10.10 10.89
CA VAL A 136 3.33 11.28 11.41
C VAL A 136 4.54 11.66 10.55
N SER A 137 5.33 10.68 10.10
CA SER A 137 6.49 10.92 9.25
C SER A 137 6.11 11.61 7.93
N SER A 138 4.93 11.33 7.38
CA SER A 138 4.47 12.02 6.18
C SER A 138 4.28 13.53 6.41
N PHE A 139 3.79 13.94 7.59
CA PHE A 139 3.66 15.35 8.00
C PHE A 139 4.99 16.01 8.33
N LEU A 140 5.95 15.26 8.86
CA LEU A 140 7.27 15.81 9.22
C LEU A 140 8.15 16.12 8.02
N ILE A 141 8.00 15.41 6.90
CA ILE A 141 8.87 15.60 5.73
C ILE A 141 8.33 16.72 4.84
N ASN A 142 7.11 16.57 4.34
CA ASN A 142 6.31 17.58 3.60
C ASN A 142 5.06 16.90 3.03
N HIS A 143 4.00 16.76 3.84
CA HIS A 143 2.81 16.01 3.43
C HIS A 143 2.10 16.60 2.20
N PHE A 144 2.09 17.93 2.09
CA PHE A 144 1.34 18.67 1.07
C PHE A 144 2.18 19.17 -0.12
N GLU A 145 3.50 18.95 -0.12
CA GLU A 145 4.37 19.23 -1.28
C GLU A 145 4.57 17.99 -2.14
#